data_AF-A0A8J7M182-F1
#
_entry.id   AF-A0A8J7M182-F1
#
_cell.length_a   1.000
_cell.length_b   1.000
_cell.length_c   1.000
_cell.angle_alpha   90.00
_cell.angle_beta   90.00
_cell.angle_gamma   90.00
#
_symmetry.space_group_name_H-M   'P 1'
#
loop_
_entity.id
_entity.type
_entity.pdbx_description
1 polymer ?
#
loop_
_entity_poly.entity_id
_entity_poly.type
_entity_poly.pdbx_seq_one_letter_code
_entity_poly.pdbx_strand_id
1 'polypeptide(L)'
;MEGNTSFVAGYVAGKLIDGLASQFYTQVIARWSKQRAEEFLYQLCCELQAELLDGGCSDKVDSMLRDMLEDDIKSEVLFDAYRRVSLSKSKKLGPRIIGLMTCKLILAGQTASDEEENVLLAAESMSDDELTAFARFIRNQKEYVLDVNHKDVKIDEHGLQMQWNREQIDLSWGGTDTSLAPLDLGECLGPWARKLKAYGIMADDVKERQWSVRVDTDRHIDEDGTVREVSWWIYVPRAYFCFADMIDRVSGGDTE
;
A
#
# COMPACT_ATOMS: atom_id res chain seq x y z
N MET A 1 -16.69 49.49 33.17
CA MET A 1 -16.28 49.63 31.75
C MET A 1 -15.57 48.39 31.19
N GLU A 2 -15.46 47.28 31.94
CA GLU A 2 -14.72 46.07 31.49
C GLU A 2 -15.55 45.08 30.66
N GLY A 3 -16.88 45.20 30.62
CA GLY A 3 -17.74 44.28 29.86
C GLY A 3 -17.74 44.48 28.33
N ASN A 4 -17.43 45.69 27.85
CA ASN A 4 -17.53 46.01 26.42
C ASN A 4 -16.27 45.62 25.63
N THR A 5 -15.11 45.55 26.27
CA THR A 5 -13.85 45.14 25.63
C THR A 5 -13.81 43.63 25.36
N SER A 6 -14.37 42.81 26.27
CA SER A 6 -14.50 41.36 26.09
C SER A 6 -15.42 40.99 24.92
N PHE A 7 -16.55 41.70 24.76
CA PHE A 7 -17.51 41.45 23.69
C PHE A 7 -16.98 41.85 22.31
N VAL A 8 -16.28 43.00 22.22
CA VAL A 8 -15.64 43.45 20.98
C VAL A 8 -14.47 42.55 20.59
N ALA A 9 -13.66 42.08 21.55
CA ALA A 9 -12.60 41.12 21.29
C ALA A 9 -13.14 39.77 20.78
N GLY A 10 -14.25 39.27 21.35
CA GLY A 10 -14.91 38.05 20.88
C GLY A 10 -15.49 38.19 19.47
N TYR A 11 -16.07 39.34 19.13
CA TYR A 11 -16.63 39.61 17.80
C TYR A 11 -15.54 39.75 16.71
N VAL A 12 -14.44 40.42 17.03
CA VAL A 12 -13.29 40.55 16.12
C VAL A 12 -12.58 39.21 15.94
N ALA A 13 -12.41 38.44 17.01
CA ALA A 13 -11.88 37.08 16.92
C ALA A 13 -12.77 36.16 16.07
N GLY A 14 -14.10 36.24 16.23
CA GLY A 14 -15.06 35.50 15.41
C GLY A 14 -14.93 35.79 13.92
N LYS A 15 -14.89 37.07 13.53
CA LYS A 15 -14.68 37.47 12.12
C LYS A 15 -13.34 37.02 11.53
N LEU A 16 -12.27 37.05 12.35
CA LEU A 16 -10.97 36.55 11.92
C LEU A 16 -10.96 35.04 11.74
N ILE A 17 -11.63 34.30 12.64
CA ILE A 17 -11.81 32.85 12.54
C ILE A 17 -12.62 32.50 11.30
N ASP A 18 -13.74 33.18 11.05
CA ASP A 18 -14.59 32.95 9.87
C ASP A 18 -13.82 33.24 8.57
N GLY A 19 -13.07 34.34 8.54
CA GLY A 19 -12.22 34.71 7.40
C GLY A 19 -11.12 33.67 7.15
N LEU A 20 -10.42 33.24 8.20
CA LEU A 20 -9.39 32.20 8.11
C LEU A 20 -9.99 30.85 7.70
N ALA A 21 -11.14 30.48 8.24
CA ALA A 21 -11.85 29.24 7.92
C ALA A 21 -12.27 29.21 6.44
N SER A 22 -12.84 30.31 5.93
CA SER A 22 -13.24 30.42 4.52
C SER A 22 -12.04 30.35 3.57
N GLN A 23 -10.92 31.00 3.93
CA GLN A 23 -9.68 30.94 3.15
C GLN A 23 -9.06 29.53 3.20
N PHE A 24 -9.01 28.91 4.37
CA PHE A 24 -8.49 27.56 4.53
C PHE A 24 -9.32 26.54 3.73
N TYR A 25 -10.65 26.63 3.82
CA TYR A 25 -11.54 25.79 3.01
C TYR A 25 -11.26 25.94 1.51
N THR A 26 -11.25 27.17 1.00
CA THR A 26 -11.11 27.43 -0.44
C THR A 26 -9.71 27.09 -0.96
N GLN A 27 -8.66 27.52 -0.26
CA GLN A 27 -7.27 27.43 -0.72
C GLN A 27 -6.64 26.07 -0.45
N VAL A 28 -7.13 25.33 0.56
CA VAL A 28 -6.55 24.05 0.98
C VAL A 28 -7.53 22.92 0.70
N ILE A 29 -8.68 22.88 1.38
CA ILE A 29 -9.60 21.73 1.33
C ILE A 29 -10.17 21.54 -0.08
N ALA A 30 -10.77 22.58 -0.66
CA ALA A 30 -11.40 22.52 -1.98
C ALA A 30 -10.37 22.25 -3.07
N ARG A 31 -9.19 22.90 -3.01
CA ARG A 31 -8.10 22.68 -3.97
C ARG A 31 -7.62 21.23 -3.99
N TRP A 32 -7.29 20.66 -2.83
CA TRP A 32 -6.78 19.29 -2.74
C TRP A 32 -7.87 18.23 -3.01
N SER A 33 -9.13 18.51 -2.66
CA SER A 33 -10.23 17.61 -2.98
C SER A 33 -10.53 17.61 -4.49
N LYS A 34 -10.51 18.79 -5.12
CA LYS A 34 -10.62 18.92 -6.57
C LYS A 34 -9.50 18.18 -7.29
N GLN A 35 -8.24 18.39 -6.89
CA GLN A 35 -7.10 17.71 -7.52
C GLN A 35 -7.22 16.18 -7.43
N ARG A 36 -7.55 15.63 -6.24
CA ARG A 36 -7.72 14.18 -6.07
C ARG A 36 -8.85 13.64 -6.95
N ALA A 37 -9.98 14.35 -7.03
CA ALA A 37 -11.09 14.00 -7.90
C ALA A 37 -10.70 14.02 -9.39
N GLU A 38 -9.92 15.02 -9.82
CA GLU A 38 -9.41 15.11 -11.20
C GLU A 38 -8.49 13.94 -11.55
N GLU A 39 -7.55 13.59 -10.67
CA GLU A 39 -6.65 12.44 -10.88
C GLU A 39 -7.40 11.10 -10.92
N PHE A 40 -8.42 10.94 -10.08
CA PHE A 40 -9.32 9.79 -10.10
C PHE A 40 -10.11 9.69 -11.42
N LEU A 41 -10.81 10.75 -11.81
CA LEU A 41 -11.63 10.77 -13.02
C LEU A 41 -10.79 10.63 -14.28
N TYR A 42 -9.61 11.26 -14.31
CA TYR A 42 -8.66 11.12 -15.40
C TYR A 42 -8.29 9.65 -15.61
N GLN A 43 -7.84 8.95 -14.56
CA GLN A 43 -7.46 7.55 -14.70
C GLN A 43 -8.66 6.67 -15.07
N LEU A 44 -9.82 6.88 -14.45
CA LEU A 44 -11.04 6.13 -14.77
C LEU A 44 -11.40 6.24 -16.27
N CYS A 45 -11.38 7.45 -16.82
CA CYS A 45 -11.65 7.68 -18.24
C CYS A 45 -10.58 7.05 -19.14
N CYS A 46 -9.29 7.12 -18.77
CA CYS A 46 -8.22 6.46 -19.52
C CYS A 46 -8.43 4.94 -19.58
N GLU A 47 -8.82 4.30 -18.47
CA GLU A 47 -9.08 2.85 -18.45
C GLU A 47 -10.34 2.49 -19.23
N LEU A 48 -11.43 3.24 -19.10
CA LEU A 48 -12.65 3.00 -19.89
C LEU A 48 -12.35 3.11 -21.40
N GLN A 49 -11.56 4.10 -21.80
CA GLN A 49 -11.15 4.27 -23.18
C GLN A 49 -10.27 3.10 -23.66
N ALA A 50 -9.30 2.66 -22.84
CA ALA A 50 -8.42 1.54 -23.15
C ALA A 50 -9.18 0.23 -23.39
N GLU A 51 -10.20 -0.04 -22.58
CA GLU A 51 -11.04 -1.23 -22.70
C GLU A 51 -12.00 -1.16 -23.89
N LEU A 52 -12.38 0.05 -24.32
CA LEU A 52 -13.20 0.29 -25.51
C LEU A 52 -12.41 0.31 -26.84
N LEU A 53 -11.08 0.30 -26.78
CA LEU A 53 -10.20 0.48 -27.95
C LEU A 53 -10.10 -0.75 -28.89
N ASP A 54 -10.90 -1.79 -28.69
CA ASP A 54 -11.26 -2.75 -29.76
C ASP A 54 -12.29 -2.17 -30.76
N GLY A 55 -12.58 -0.86 -30.69
CA GLY A 55 -13.43 -0.17 -31.67
C GLY A 55 -13.74 1.29 -31.31
N GLY A 56 -12.70 2.05 -30.96
CA GLY A 56 -12.73 3.40 -30.42
C GLY A 56 -13.78 4.34 -31.01
N CYS A 57 -14.71 4.77 -30.18
CA CYS A 57 -15.65 5.83 -30.48
C CYS A 57 -15.94 6.59 -29.18
N SER A 58 -15.64 7.88 -29.14
CA SER A 58 -15.87 8.75 -27.96
C SER A 58 -17.32 8.67 -27.46
N ASP A 59 -18.26 8.52 -28.39
CA ASP A 59 -19.70 8.40 -28.10
C ASP A 59 -20.03 7.17 -27.23
N LYS A 60 -19.20 6.11 -27.31
CA LYS A 60 -19.35 4.92 -26.45
C LYS A 60 -18.93 5.19 -25.01
N VAL A 61 -17.89 6.00 -24.79
CA VAL A 61 -17.46 6.39 -23.44
C VAL A 61 -18.56 7.19 -22.76
N ASP A 62 -19.15 8.17 -23.46
CA ASP A 62 -20.24 8.99 -22.93
C ASP A 62 -21.51 8.19 -22.63
N SER A 63 -21.79 7.16 -23.43
CA SER A 63 -22.86 6.20 -23.15
C SER A 63 -22.55 5.39 -21.90
N MET A 64 -21.33 4.85 -21.77
CA MET A 64 -20.95 4.07 -20.59
C MET A 64 -20.95 4.88 -19.31
N LEU A 65 -20.50 6.14 -19.35
CA LEU A 65 -20.57 7.04 -18.20
C LEU A 65 -22.01 7.30 -17.77
N ARG A 66 -22.96 7.40 -18.71
CA ARG A 66 -24.38 7.50 -18.39
C ARG A 66 -24.92 6.20 -17.80
N ASP A 67 -24.63 5.06 -18.44
CA ASP A 67 -25.02 3.74 -17.93
C ASP A 67 -24.48 3.49 -16.51
N MET A 68 -23.27 3.95 -16.20
CA MET A 68 -22.67 3.85 -14.86
C MET A 68 -23.41 4.67 -13.80
N LEU A 69 -24.05 5.77 -14.19
CA LEU A 69 -24.81 6.63 -13.28
C LEU A 69 -26.26 6.17 -13.13
N GLU A 70 -26.80 5.45 -14.13
CA GLU A 70 -28.17 4.93 -14.13
C GLU A 70 -28.28 3.54 -13.51
N ASP A 71 -27.20 2.75 -13.52
CA ASP A 71 -27.13 1.42 -12.90
C ASP A 71 -26.81 1.53 -11.40
N ASP A 72 -27.67 0.92 -10.56
CA ASP A 72 -27.56 0.99 -9.10
C ASP A 72 -26.22 0.43 -8.58
N ILE A 73 -25.73 -0.68 -9.14
CA ILE A 73 -24.48 -1.31 -8.68
C ILE A 73 -23.28 -0.47 -9.10
N LYS A 74 -23.25 -0.02 -10.36
CA LYS A 74 -22.13 0.78 -10.88
C LYS A 74 -22.05 2.14 -10.20
N SER A 75 -23.20 2.76 -9.93
CA SER A 75 -23.27 4.04 -9.24
C SER A 75 -22.87 3.92 -7.77
N GLU A 76 -23.21 2.81 -7.09
CA GLU A 76 -22.73 2.51 -5.74
C GLU A 76 -21.20 2.35 -5.71
N VAL A 77 -20.64 1.53 -6.61
CA VAL A 77 -19.18 1.35 -6.74
C VAL A 77 -18.48 2.69 -7.02
N LEU A 78 -19.03 3.51 -7.92
CA LEU A 78 -18.49 4.83 -8.25
C LEU A 78 -18.55 5.79 -7.04
N PHE A 79 -19.66 5.77 -6.30
CA PHE A 79 -19.84 6.59 -5.11
C PHE A 79 -18.84 6.22 -4.01
N ASP A 80 -18.68 4.92 -3.73
CA ASP A 80 -17.73 4.44 -2.73
C ASP A 80 -16.29 4.74 -3.12
N ALA A 81 -15.93 4.57 -4.40
CA ALA A 81 -14.64 4.99 -4.91
C ALA A 81 -14.38 6.48 -4.69
N TYR A 82 -15.36 7.34 -5.01
CA TYR A 82 -15.23 8.79 -4.81
C TYR A 82 -15.10 9.18 -3.33
N ARG A 83 -15.80 8.48 -2.43
CA ARG A 83 -15.65 8.64 -0.98
C ARG A 83 -14.22 8.37 -0.53
N ARG A 84 -13.61 7.27 -1.01
CA ARG A 84 -12.20 6.94 -0.73
C ARG A 84 -11.25 7.99 -1.28
N VAL A 85 -11.47 8.46 -2.51
CA VAL A 85 -10.66 9.54 -3.13
C VAL A 85 -10.70 10.82 -2.30
N SER A 86 -11.86 11.15 -1.74
CA SER A 86 -12.05 12.32 -0.89
C SER A 86 -11.31 12.23 0.45
N LEU A 87 -11.02 11.01 0.92
CA LEU A 87 -10.29 10.71 2.14
C LEU A 87 -8.82 10.31 1.89
N SER A 88 -8.44 10.10 0.63
CA SER A 88 -7.10 9.65 0.25
C SER A 88 -6.00 10.57 0.77
N LYS A 89 -5.00 9.97 1.44
CA LYS A 89 -3.76 10.63 1.89
C LYS A 89 -2.88 10.99 0.69
N SER A 90 -2.88 10.16 -0.35
CA SER A 90 -2.21 10.43 -1.61
C SER A 90 -2.93 11.54 -2.39
N LYS A 91 -2.14 12.38 -3.07
CA LYS A 91 -2.64 13.46 -3.92
C LYS A 91 -2.86 12.99 -5.36
N LYS A 92 -2.14 11.95 -5.79
CA LYS A 92 -2.07 11.53 -7.19
C LYS A 92 -2.19 10.03 -7.36
N LEU A 93 -1.25 9.24 -6.84
CA LEU A 93 -1.18 7.80 -7.12
C LEU A 93 -2.37 7.04 -6.53
N GLY A 94 -2.76 7.31 -5.29
CA GLY A 94 -3.92 6.72 -4.63
C GLY A 94 -5.21 6.94 -5.43
N PRO A 95 -5.59 8.21 -5.75
CA PRO A 95 -6.74 8.47 -6.59
C PRO A 95 -6.70 7.78 -7.96
N ARG A 96 -5.54 7.72 -8.63
CA ARG A 96 -5.39 7.00 -9.90
C ARG A 96 -5.59 5.50 -9.73
N ILE A 97 -4.98 4.88 -8.71
CA ILE A 97 -5.15 3.45 -8.43
C ILE A 97 -6.62 3.14 -8.14
N ILE A 98 -7.30 3.97 -7.34
CA ILE A 98 -8.73 3.83 -7.09
C ILE A 98 -9.52 3.94 -8.39
N GLY A 99 -9.21 4.90 -9.27
CA GLY A 99 -9.83 5.04 -10.59
C GLY A 99 -9.68 3.80 -11.46
N LEU A 100 -8.47 3.22 -11.49
CA LEU A 100 -8.19 2.00 -12.22
C LEU A 100 -8.97 0.80 -11.68
N MET A 101 -8.98 0.60 -10.36
CA MET A 101 -9.73 -0.47 -9.71
C MET A 101 -11.24 -0.31 -9.92
N THR A 102 -11.74 0.92 -9.80
CA THR A 102 -13.16 1.25 -10.02
C THR A 102 -13.60 0.88 -11.43
N CYS A 103 -12.77 1.19 -12.45
CA CYS A 103 -13.04 0.77 -13.82
C CYS A 103 -13.22 -0.75 -13.92
N LYS A 104 -12.27 -1.52 -13.37
CA LYS A 104 -12.32 -2.99 -13.41
C LYS A 104 -13.59 -3.54 -12.76
N LEU A 105 -13.97 -3.02 -11.59
CA LEU A 105 -15.16 -3.44 -10.86
C LEU A 105 -16.44 -3.15 -11.65
N ILE A 106 -16.54 -1.95 -12.24
CA ILE A 106 -17.68 -1.52 -13.03
C ILE A 106 -17.83 -2.34 -14.31
N LEU A 107 -16.73 -2.64 -15.00
CA LEU A 107 -16.72 -3.47 -16.20
C LEU A 107 -17.11 -4.92 -15.89
N ALA A 108 -16.67 -5.43 -14.74
CA ALA A 108 -17.05 -6.76 -14.27
C ALA A 108 -18.46 -6.82 -13.67
N GLY A 109 -19.10 -5.67 -13.41
CA GLY A 109 -20.43 -5.59 -12.80
C GLY A 109 -20.48 -6.15 -11.37
N GLN A 110 -19.40 -5.99 -10.61
CA GLN A 110 -19.26 -6.56 -9.26
C GLN A 110 -18.69 -5.53 -8.27
N THR A 111 -18.91 -5.80 -6.99
CA THR A 111 -18.23 -5.11 -5.88
C THR A 111 -16.85 -5.73 -5.64
N ALA A 112 -16.00 -5.03 -4.90
CA ALA A 112 -14.65 -5.50 -4.58
C ALA A 112 -14.65 -6.78 -3.75
N SER A 113 -13.71 -7.69 -4.03
CA SER A 113 -13.36 -8.80 -3.13
C SER A 113 -12.58 -8.31 -1.89
N ASP A 114 -12.37 -9.19 -0.91
CA ASP A 114 -11.57 -8.86 0.29
C ASP A 114 -10.15 -8.41 -0.06
N GLU A 115 -9.50 -9.04 -1.05
CA GLU A 115 -8.16 -8.65 -1.50
C GLU A 115 -8.18 -7.29 -2.23
N GLU A 116 -9.19 -7.05 -3.06
CA GLU A 116 -9.36 -5.77 -3.77
C GLU A 116 -9.66 -4.63 -2.79
N GLU A 117 -10.41 -4.92 -1.73
CA GLU A 117 -10.68 -4.00 -0.63
C GLU A 117 -9.40 -3.64 0.14
N ASN A 118 -8.52 -4.60 0.42
CA ASN A 118 -7.21 -4.32 1.02
C ASN A 118 -6.37 -3.40 0.14
N VAL A 119 -6.42 -3.58 -1.19
CA VAL A 119 -5.75 -2.69 -2.15
C VAL A 119 -6.36 -1.28 -2.12
N LEU A 120 -7.69 -1.15 -2.12
CA LEU A 120 -8.37 0.14 -2.03
C LEU A 120 -8.06 0.86 -0.71
N LEU A 121 -8.01 0.14 0.40
CA LEU A 121 -7.62 0.68 1.72
C LEU A 121 -6.16 1.15 1.73
N ALA A 122 -5.25 0.40 1.11
CA ALA A 122 -3.86 0.82 0.96
C ALA A 122 -3.73 2.08 0.08
N ALA A 123 -4.44 2.13 -1.05
CA ALA A 123 -4.45 3.29 -1.95
C ALA A 123 -5.02 4.56 -1.29
N GLU A 124 -6.03 4.43 -0.43
CA GLU A 124 -6.59 5.55 0.35
C GLU A 124 -5.61 6.03 1.45
N SER A 125 -4.96 5.13 2.16
CA SER A 125 -4.24 5.45 3.40
C SER A 125 -2.76 5.81 3.23
N MET A 126 -2.17 5.48 2.08
CA MET A 126 -0.74 5.67 1.81
C MET A 126 -0.50 6.98 1.03
N SER A 127 0.65 7.62 1.28
CA SER A 127 1.11 8.74 0.45
C SER A 127 1.76 8.25 -0.85
N ASP A 128 1.97 9.17 -1.78
CA ASP A 128 2.62 8.87 -3.06
C ASP A 128 4.01 8.23 -2.88
N ASP A 129 4.81 8.74 -1.93
CA ASP A 129 6.12 8.17 -1.59
C ASP A 129 6.02 6.76 -1.01
N GLU A 130 5.02 6.50 -0.16
CA GLU A 130 4.80 5.18 0.46
C GLU A 130 4.40 4.14 -0.61
N LEU A 131 3.51 4.52 -1.54
CA LEU A 131 3.11 3.67 -2.67
C LEU A 131 4.31 3.38 -3.59
N THR A 132 5.06 4.43 -3.95
CA THR A 132 6.26 4.30 -4.81
C THR A 132 7.32 3.41 -4.17
N ALA A 133 7.52 3.52 -2.84
CA ALA A 133 8.47 2.69 -2.10
C ALA A 133 8.09 1.21 -2.16
N PHE A 134 6.80 0.89 -2.02
CA PHE A 134 6.32 -0.49 -2.14
C PHE A 134 6.52 -1.05 -3.55
N ALA A 135 6.14 -0.32 -4.60
CA ALA A 135 6.31 -0.78 -5.97
C ALA A 135 7.78 -1.01 -6.32
N ARG A 136 8.66 -0.08 -5.91
CA ARG A 136 10.12 -0.22 -6.05
C ARG A 136 10.64 -1.43 -5.29
N PHE A 137 10.16 -1.68 -4.07
CA PHE A 137 10.55 -2.86 -3.29
C PHE A 137 10.23 -4.14 -4.07
N ILE A 138 8.99 -4.32 -4.54
CA ILE A 138 8.61 -5.51 -5.30
C ILE A 138 9.43 -5.67 -6.59
N ARG A 139 9.64 -4.58 -7.33
CA ARG A 139 10.45 -4.58 -8.55
C ARG A 139 11.89 -5.02 -8.29
N ASN A 140 12.53 -4.44 -7.28
CA ASN A 140 13.90 -4.80 -6.90
C ASN A 140 13.99 -6.29 -6.51
N GLN A 141 12.99 -6.82 -5.80
CA GLN A 141 12.98 -8.25 -5.44
C GLN A 141 12.76 -9.16 -6.66
N LYS A 142 11.88 -8.76 -7.61
CA LYS A 142 11.71 -9.47 -8.89
C LYS A 142 13.03 -9.53 -9.68
N GLU A 143 13.79 -8.43 -9.71
CA GLU A 143 15.10 -8.37 -10.36
C GLU A 143 16.16 -9.20 -9.61
N TYR A 144 16.17 -9.14 -8.29
CA TYR A 144 17.12 -9.85 -7.43
C TYR A 144 17.01 -11.39 -7.54
N VAL A 145 15.80 -11.92 -7.71
CA VAL A 145 15.56 -13.36 -7.90
C VAL A 145 16.09 -13.88 -9.24
N LEU A 146 16.27 -13.01 -10.24
CA LEU A 146 16.85 -13.42 -11.53
C LEU A 146 18.36 -13.65 -11.45
N ASP A 147 19.03 -13.15 -10.41
CA ASP A 147 20.44 -13.43 -10.15
C ASP A 147 20.57 -14.77 -9.39
N VAL A 148 21.17 -15.75 -10.07
CA VAL A 148 21.21 -17.19 -9.72
C VAL A 148 21.87 -17.47 -8.36
N ASN A 149 22.53 -16.48 -7.75
CA ASN A 149 23.29 -16.65 -6.52
C ASN A 149 22.52 -16.39 -5.23
N HIS A 150 21.28 -15.90 -5.29
CA HIS A 150 20.55 -15.48 -4.10
C HIS A 150 19.54 -16.53 -3.61
N LYS A 151 19.90 -17.21 -2.51
CA LYS A 151 19.03 -18.20 -1.84
C LYS A 151 18.05 -17.56 -0.84
N ASP A 152 18.25 -16.29 -0.52
CA ASP A 152 17.55 -15.59 0.54
C ASP A 152 16.23 -14.98 0.06
N VAL A 153 15.97 -14.98 -1.26
CA VAL A 153 14.72 -14.49 -1.85
C VAL A 153 14.16 -15.56 -2.79
N LYS A 154 12.87 -15.82 -2.67
CA LYS A 154 12.13 -16.74 -3.54
C LYS A 154 10.83 -16.08 -3.97
N ILE A 155 10.53 -16.16 -5.27
CA ILE A 155 9.19 -15.85 -5.80
C ILE A 155 8.62 -17.14 -6.38
N ASP A 156 7.45 -17.56 -5.87
CA ASP A 156 6.75 -18.75 -6.34
C ASP A 156 5.25 -18.49 -6.60
N GLU A 157 4.45 -19.55 -6.65
CA GLU A 157 3.01 -19.45 -6.84
C GLU A 157 2.28 -18.79 -5.66
N HIS A 158 2.86 -18.82 -4.46
CA HIS A 158 2.28 -18.21 -3.26
C HIS A 158 2.68 -16.74 -3.09
N GLY A 159 3.81 -16.33 -3.68
CA GLY A 159 4.23 -14.93 -3.71
C GLY A 159 5.72 -14.76 -3.47
N LEU A 160 6.09 -13.60 -2.93
CA LEU A 160 7.46 -13.29 -2.51
C LEU A 160 7.69 -13.80 -1.10
N GLN A 161 8.80 -14.52 -0.90
CA GLN A 161 9.35 -14.88 0.40
C GLN A 161 10.80 -14.41 0.46
N MET A 162 11.15 -13.62 1.47
CA MET A 162 12.49 -13.08 1.65
C MET A 162 12.97 -13.33 3.07
N GLN A 163 14.12 -13.99 3.22
CA GLN A 163 14.82 -14.09 4.48
C GLN A 163 15.48 -12.74 4.77
N TRP A 164 15.03 -12.08 5.84
CA TRP A 164 15.54 -10.79 6.27
C TRP A 164 16.80 -10.92 7.12
N ASN A 165 16.78 -11.85 8.08
CA ASN A 165 17.89 -12.07 8.99
C ASN A 165 17.98 -13.56 9.37
N ARG A 166 19.18 -13.97 9.82
CA ARG A 166 19.49 -15.30 10.31
C ARG A 166 20.45 -15.19 11.48
N GLU A 167 20.06 -15.76 12.62
CA GLU A 167 20.90 -15.83 13.80
C GLU A 167 21.10 -17.30 14.18
N GLN A 168 22.35 -17.67 14.46
CA GLN A 168 22.72 -18.97 15.01
C GLN A 168 23.15 -18.77 16.46
N ILE A 169 22.52 -19.52 17.36
CA ILE A 169 22.72 -19.47 18.80
C ILE A 169 23.17 -20.86 19.22
N ASP A 170 24.36 -20.94 19.81
CA ASP A 170 24.85 -22.18 20.40
C ASP A 170 24.28 -22.32 21.82
N LEU A 171 23.50 -23.39 22.05
CA LEU A 171 22.84 -23.66 23.32
C LEU A 171 23.74 -24.44 24.31
N SER A 172 24.97 -24.78 23.93
CA SER A 172 25.91 -25.53 24.79
C SER A 172 26.32 -24.77 26.07
N TRP A 173 26.22 -23.44 26.09
CA TRP A 173 26.66 -22.59 27.22
C TRP A 173 25.51 -21.88 27.94
N GLY A 174 24.52 -22.62 28.46
CA GLY A 174 23.57 -22.12 29.48
C GLY A 174 22.89 -20.76 29.18
N GLY A 175 22.76 -20.41 27.90
CA GLY A 175 22.43 -19.06 27.44
C GLY A 175 20.95 -18.72 27.58
N THR A 176 20.72 -17.51 28.06
CA THR A 176 19.44 -16.85 28.38
C THR A 176 18.37 -16.88 27.27
N ASP A 177 17.10 -16.92 27.70
CA ASP A 177 15.89 -16.70 26.90
C ASP A 177 16.10 -15.59 25.87
N THR A 178 16.35 -15.97 24.61
CA THR A 178 16.36 -15.02 23.50
C THR A 178 14.90 -14.77 23.12
N SER A 179 14.41 -13.57 23.40
CA SER A 179 13.05 -13.16 23.05
C SER A 179 12.88 -13.19 21.53
N LEU A 180 12.10 -14.14 21.02
CA LEU A 180 11.70 -14.22 19.62
C LEU A 180 10.59 -13.20 19.36
N ALA A 181 10.96 -11.95 19.13
CA ALA A 181 9.99 -10.95 18.69
C ALA A 181 9.73 -11.08 17.17
N PRO A 182 8.47 -10.93 16.73
CA PRO A 182 8.15 -10.71 15.32
C PRO A 182 8.91 -9.50 14.77
N LEU A 183 9.10 -9.47 13.46
CA LEU A 183 9.87 -8.43 12.81
C LEU A 183 9.07 -7.11 12.82
N ASP A 184 9.66 -6.00 13.28
CA ASP A 184 9.07 -4.68 13.02
C ASP A 184 9.38 -4.27 11.58
N LEU A 185 8.45 -4.58 10.68
CA LEU A 185 8.54 -4.19 9.27
C LEU A 185 8.68 -2.67 9.07
N GLY A 186 8.18 -1.87 10.00
CA GLY A 186 8.32 -0.42 9.98
C GLY A 186 9.76 0.04 10.17
N GLU A 187 10.51 -0.64 11.03
CA GLU A 187 11.94 -0.38 11.24
C GLU A 187 12.79 -0.95 10.10
N CYS A 188 12.40 -2.11 9.56
CA CYS A 188 13.17 -2.81 8.54
C CYS A 188 13.04 -2.19 7.14
N LEU A 189 11.81 -1.89 6.72
CA LEU A 189 11.49 -1.46 5.36
C LEU A 189 10.94 -0.03 5.30
N GLY A 190 10.46 0.49 6.43
CA GLY A 190 9.90 1.83 6.55
C GLY A 190 8.39 1.85 6.85
N PRO A 191 7.81 3.05 7.08
CA PRO A 191 6.42 3.19 7.54
C PRO A 191 5.37 2.55 6.63
N TRP A 192 5.64 2.48 5.32
CA TRP A 192 4.75 1.87 4.33
C TRP A 192 4.54 0.37 4.61
N ALA A 193 5.59 -0.36 5.01
CA ALA A 193 5.51 -1.80 5.22
C ALA A 193 4.68 -2.15 6.47
N ARG A 194 4.75 -1.32 7.52
CA ARG A 194 3.90 -1.46 8.71
C ARG A 194 2.42 -1.31 8.36
N LYS A 195 2.07 -0.36 7.49
CA LYS A 195 0.69 -0.18 7.01
C LYS A 195 0.23 -1.38 6.19
N LEU A 196 1.03 -1.82 5.22
CA LEU A 196 0.70 -2.97 4.40
C LEU A 196 0.55 -4.26 5.21
N LYS A 197 1.30 -4.42 6.31
CA LYS A 197 1.08 -5.49 7.29
C LYS A 197 -0.29 -5.40 7.96
N ALA A 198 -0.71 -4.21 8.37
CA ALA A 198 -2.03 -4.00 8.97
C ALA A 198 -3.18 -4.29 7.99
N TYR A 199 -2.95 -4.15 6.68
CA TYR A 199 -3.91 -4.50 5.62
C TYR A 199 -3.80 -5.95 5.12
N GLY A 200 -2.93 -6.78 5.71
CA GLY A 200 -2.72 -8.16 5.25
C GLY A 200 -2.07 -8.29 3.87
N ILE A 201 -1.50 -7.20 3.33
CA ILE A 201 -0.75 -7.18 2.06
C ILE A 201 0.68 -7.69 2.26
N MET A 202 1.23 -7.52 3.46
CA MET A 202 2.52 -8.07 3.86
C MET A 202 2.38 -8.87 5.15
N ALA A 203 3.25 -9.84 5.33
CA ALA A 203 3.40 -10.56 6.59
C ALA A 203 4.88 -10.79 6.91
N ASP A 204 5.16 -11.05 8.17
CA ASP A 204 6.45 -11.55 8.66
C ASP A 204 6.24 -12.86 9.40
N ASP A 205 7.27 -13.68 9.40
CA ASP A 205 7.31 -14.95 10.13
C ASP A 205 8.68 -15.13 10.79
N VAL A 206 8.70 -15.92 11.87
CA VAL A 206 9.92 -16.31 12.55
C VAL A 206 9.99 -17.83 12.53
N LYS A 207 10.98 -18.36 11.84
CA LYS A 207 11.21 -19.80 11.74
C LYS A 207 12.40 -20.21 12.59
N GLU A 208 12.17 -21.18 13.44
CA GLU A 208 13.18 -21.78 14.29
C GLU A 208 13.54 -23.18 13.80
N ARG A 209 14.84 -23.48 13.77
CA ARG A 209 15.37 -24.82 13.53
C ARG A 209 16.38 -25.16 14.62
N GLN A 210 16.35 -26.40 15.09
CA GLN A 210 17.29 -26.89 16.08
C GLN A 210 17.88 -28.21 15.60
N TRP A 211 19.20 -28.36 15.69
CA TRP A 211 19.88 -29.62 15.40
C TRP A 211 21.04 -29.86 16.35
N SER A 212 21.24 -31.14 16.68
CA SER A 212 22.39 -31.58 17.48
C SER A 212 23.65 -31.57 16.61
N VAL A 213 24.72 -30.98 17.11
CA VAL A 213 26.03 -31.00 16.50
C VAL A 213 26.92 -31.90 17.36
N ARG A 214 27.60 -32.86 16.72
CA ARG A 214 28.60 -33.69 17.41
C ARG A 214 29.98 -33.10 17.25
N VAL A 215 30.86 -33.41 18.20
CA VAL A 215 32.30 -33.07 18.14
C VAL A 215 32.86 -33.39 16.76
N ASP A 216 33.45 -32.40 16.13
CA ASP A 216 34.09 -32.49 14.81
C ASP A 216 35.34 -31.59 14.82
N THR A 217 36.49 -32.23 15.00
CA THR A 217 37.80 -31.55 15.12
C THR A 217 38.19 -30.81 13.85
N ASP A 218 37.73 -31.26 12.68
CA ASP A 218 38.01 -30.62 11.39
C ASP A 218 37.17 -29.34 11.19
N ARG A 219 36.07 -29.21 11.93
CA ARG A 219 35.19 -28.02 11.93
C ARG A 219 35.37 -27.14 13.17
N HIS A 220 36.37 -27.43 14.01
CA HIS A 220 36.62 -26.74 15.28
C HIS A 220 35.43 -26.79 16.26
N ILE A 221 34.72 -27.92 16.30
CA ILE A 221 33.65 -28.17 17.27
C ILE A 221 34.21 -29.07 18.37
N ASP A 222 34.50 -28.49 19.53
CA ASP A 222 35.24 -29.16 20.61
C ASP A 222 34.36 -30.01 21.54
N GLU A 223 33.06 -29.75 21.61
CA GLU A 223 32.09 -30.46 22.47
C GLU A 223 30.78 -30.74 21.73
N ASP A 224 30.05 -31.78 22.15
CA ASP A 224 28.70 -32.06 21.65
C ASP A 224 27.78 -30.91 22.08
N GLY A 225 27.07 -30.33 21.12
CA GLY A 225 26.26 -29.14 21.32
C GLY A 225 24.91 -29.22 20.63
N THR A 226 24.05 -28.24 20.92
CA THR A 226 22.83 -28.03 20.13
C THR A 226 22.85 -26.63 19.56
N VAL A 227 22.76 -26.53 18.24
CA VAL A 227 22.66 -25.26 17.55
C VAL A 227 21.20 -24.95 17.31
N ARG A 228 20.79 -23.76 17.71
CA ARG A 228 19.51 -23.16 17.40
C ARG A 228 19.72 -22.13 16.30
N GLU A 229 18.88 -22.15 15.28
CA GLU A 229 18.87 -21.18 14.21
C GLU A 229 17.51 -20.51 14.15
N VAL A 230 17.53 -19.19 14.22
CA VAL A 230 16.35 -18.35 14.09
C VAL A 230 16.46 -17.59 12.78
N SER A 231 15.40 -17.61 11.99
CA SER A 231 15.34 -16.89 10.72
C SER A 231 14.07 -16.07 10.63
N TRP A 232 14.20 -14.81 10.23
CA TRP A 232 13.10 -13.89 10.05
C TRP A 232 12.79 -13.77 8.57
N TRP A 233 11.51 -13.85 8.23
CA TRP A 233 11.04 -13.90 6.87
C TRP A 233 10.00 -12.82 6.63
N ILE A 234 10.00 -12.27 5.42
CA ILE A 234 9.02 -11.31 4.92
C ILE A 234 8.27 -11.97 3.76
N TYR A 235 6.96 -11.84 3.78
CA TYR A 235 6.03 -12.41 2.80
C TYR A 235 5.20 -11.33 2.14
N VAL A 236 5.06 -11.43 0.82
CA VAL A 236 4.06 -10.68 0.06
C VAL A 236 3.27 -11.67 -0.78
N PRO A 237 1.98 -11.92 -0.45
CA PRO A 237 1.15 -12.82 -1.24
C PRO A 237 1.08 -12.40 -2.71
N ARG A 238 1.07 -13.39 -3.60
CA ARG A 238 1.04 -13.18 -5.05
C ARG A 238 -0.15 -12.32 -5.51
N ALA A 239 -1.29 -12.42 -4.82
CA ALA A 239 -2.48 -11.62 -5.09
C ALA A 239 -2.21 -10.11 -5.10
N TYR A 240 -1.22 -9.64 -4.34
CA TYR A 240 -0.90 -8.21 -4.23
C TYR A 240 0.23 -7.75 -5.16
N PHE A 241 0.78 -8.62 -6.01
CA PHE A 241 1.74 -8.18 -7.03
C PHE A 241 1.07 -7.25 -8.04
N CYS A 242 -0.21 -7.49 -8.35
CA CYS A 242 -0.98 -6.61 -9.21
C CYS A 242 -1.07 -5.18 -8.65
N PHE A 243 -1.01 -5.00 -7.32
CA PHE A 243 -1.00 -3.69 -6.69
C PHE A 243 0.29 -2.93 -6.98
N ALA A 244 1.46 -3.58 -6.87
CA ALA A 244 2.72 -2.98 -7.28
C ALA A 244 2.73 -2.63 -8.78
N ASP A 245 2.22 -3.53 -9.62
CA ASP A 245 2.15 -3.31 -11.07
C ASP A 245 1.18 -2.16 -11.42
N MET A 246 0.07 -2.01 -10.67
CA MET A 246 -0.85 -0.88 -10.80
C MET A 246 -0.18 0.44 -10.44
N ILE A 247 0.58 0.49 -9.33
CA ILE A 247 1.33 1.68 -8.93
C ILE A 247 2.31 2.09 -10.04
N ASP A 248 3.09 1.15 -10.56
CA ASP A 248 4.05 1.42 -11.64
C ASP A 248 3.34 1.92 -12.91
N ARG A 249 2.21 1.31 -13.29
CA ARG A 249 1.40 1.72 -14.44
C ARG A 249 0.90 3.16 -14.34
N VAL A 250 0.35 3.56 -13.18
CA VAL A 250 -0.20 4.92 -13.02
C VAL A 250 0.88 5.98 -12.74
N SER A 251 2.08 5.55 -12.33
CA SER A 251 3.24 6.41 -12.13
C SER A 251 3.94 6.76 -13.46
N GLY A 252 3.89 5.87 -14.46
CA GLY A 252 4.52 6.06 -15.77
C GLY A 252 3.88 7.09 -16.69
N GLY A 253 2.73 7.67 -16.31
CA GLY A 253 2.05 8.73 -17.07
C GLY A 253 2.68 10.13 -16.96
N ASP A 254 3.79 10.30 -16.23
CA ASP A 254 4.47 11.60 -16.03
C ASP A 254 5.89 11.66 -16.65
N THR A 255 6.25 10.68 -17.48
CA THR A 255 7.54 10.63 -18.18
C THR A 255 7.36 10.72 -19.70
N GLU A 256 6.62 11.74 -20.15
CA GLU A 256 6.72 12.29 -21.51
C GLU A 256 6.88 13.81 -21.47
#